data_AF-A0A6Y2R0V0-F1
#
_entry.id   AF-A0A6Y2R0V0-F1
#
_cell.length_a   1.000
_cell.length_b   1.000
_cell.length_c   1.000
_cell.angle_alpha   90.00
_cell.angle_beta   90.00
_cell.angle_gamma   90.00
#
_symmetry.space_group_name_H-M   'P 1'
#
loop_
_entity.id
_entity.type
_entity.pdbx_description
1 polymer ?
#
loop_
_entity_poly.entity_id
_entity_poly.type
_entity_poly.pdbx_seq_one_letter_code
_entity_poly.pdbx_strand_id
1 'polypeptide(L)'
;GGKILIIALQILLLVTTHNFLLYLLVETIGVIVQYFIFKNIINNDIHFKVVPQSISDDEKTTLKNELKIKIKNMFFHKIGGVLVLNTDYLLVSKFLNLSYVTIYGSYMMVFQVVTVLMSSFVNAITASVGNFLINQNDDEVTSIAKQFNTVFIALATFISLNMYFLVNDFITSWIGEKF
;
A
#
# COMPACT_ATOMS: atom_id res chain seq x y z
N GLY A 1 -4.35 -16.41 12.71
CA GLY A 1 -5.05 -17.68 12.38
C GLY A 1 -5.64 -17.66 10.99
N GLY A 2 -6.87 -17.14 10.83
CA GLY A 2 -7.66 -17.30 9.60
C GLY A 2 -7.01 -16.84 8.29
N LYS A 3 -6.24 -15.73 8.30
CA LYS A 3 -5.55 -15.24 7.10
C LYS A 3 -4.48 -16.20 6.57
N ILE A 4 -3.78 -16.90 7.47
CA ILE A 4 -2.75 -17.88 7.11
C ILE A 4 -3.39 -19.08 6.41
N LEU A 5 -4.55 -19.52 6.89
CA LEU A 5 -5.29 -20.65 6.30
C LEU A 5 -5.81 -20.34 4.89
N ILE A 6 -6.30 -19.10 4.67
CA ILE A 6 -6.70 -18.64 3.33
C ILE A 6 -5.51 -18.60 2.38
N ILE A 7 -4.36 -18.10 2.82
CA ILE A 7 -3.12 -18.06 2.02
C ILE A 7 -2.66 -19.49 1.66
N ALA A 8 -2.70 -20.43 2.60
CA ALA A 8 -2.34 -21.82 2.33
C ALA A 8 -3.26 -22.45 1.27
N LEU A 9 -4.57 -22.19 1.36
CA LEU A 9 -5.56 -22.68 0.40
C LEU A 9 -5.38 -22.05 -0.99
N GLN A 10 -5.00 -20.77 -1.05
CA GLN A 10 -4.65 -20.08 -2.29
C GLN A 10 -3.44 -20.69 -2.98
N ILE A 11 -2.37 -20.96 -2.23
CA ILE A 11 -1.16 -21.59 -2.77
C ILE A 11 -1.50 -22.98 -3.31
N LEU A 12 -2.27 -23.77 -2.56
CA LEU A 12 -2.72 -25.10 -3.01
C LEU A 12 -3.50 -25.03 -4.32
N LEU A 13 -4.44 -24.08 -4.44
CA LEU A 13 -5.23 -23.89 -5.66
C LEU A 13 -4.40 -23.41 -6.85
N LEU A 14 -3.46 -22.49 -6.63
CA LEU A 14 -2.54 -22.03 -7.68
C LEU A 14 -1.69 -23.18 -8.22
N VAL A 15 -1.14 -24.03 -7.34
CA VAL A 15 -0.29 -25.16 -7.75
C VAL A 15 -1.09 -26.26 -8.46
N THR A 16 -2.34 -26.49 -8.07
CA THR A 16 -3.17 -27.55 -8.68
C THR A 16 -3.87 -27.10 -9.95
N THR A 17 -4.55 -25.95 -9.91
CA THR A 17 -5.41 -25.47 -11.01
C THR A 17 -4.71 -24.54 -11.99
N HIS A 18 -3.59 -23.92 -11.59
CA HIS A 18 -2.90 -22.86 -12.33
C HIS A 18 -3.82 -21.70 -12.74
N ASN A 19 -4.98 -21.55 -12.08
CA ASN A 19 -6.02 -20.61 -12.47
C ASN A 19 -6.03 -19.40 -11.52
N PHE A 20 -5.56 -18.28 -12.05
CA PHE A 20 -5.50 -17.02 -11.32
C PHE A 20 -6.89 -16.45 -10.94
N LEU A 21 -7.94 -16.73 -11.72
CA LEU A 21 -9.30 -16.27 -11.39
C LEU A 21 -9.86 -16.99 -10.15
N LEU A 22 -9.57 -18.28 -10.00
CA LEU A 22 -9.95 -19.04 -8.79
C LEU A 22 -9.23 -18.50 -7.55
N TYR A 23 -7.95 -18.16 -7.68
CA TYR A 23 -7.19 -17.50 -6.63
C TYR A 23 -7.86 -16.19 -6.16
N LEU A 24 -8.27 -15.32 -7.10
CA LEU A 24 -8.94 -14.06 -6.78
C LEU A 24 -10.31 -14.26 -6.11
N LEU A 25 -11.08 -15.26 -6.56
CA LEU A 25 -12.37 -15.59 -5.95
C LEU A 25 -12.20 -16.04 -4.50
N VAL A 26 -11.22 -16.89 -4.22
CA VAL A 26 -10.94 -17.34 -2.85
C VAL A 26 -10.49 -16.20 -1.96
N GLU A 27 -9.62 -15.29 -2.44
CA GLU A 27 -9.24 -14.09 -1.65
C GLU A 27 -10.49 -13.26 -1.30
N THR A 28 -11.36 -13.02 -2.29
CA THR A 28 -12.58 -12.22 -2.10
C THR A 28 -13.51 -12.86 -1.07
N ILE A 29 -13.77 -14.17 -1.19
CA ILE A 29 -14.59 -14.93 -0.23
C ILE A 29 -13.92 -14.92 1.15
N GLY A 30 -12.60 -15.08 1.21
CA GLY A 30 -11.83 -15.07 2.45
C GLY A 30 -12.01 -13.77 3.24
N VAL A 31 -12.02 -12.61 2.56
CA VAL A 31 -12.28 -11.31 3.20
C VAL A 31 -13.71 -11.25 3.76
N ILE A 32 -14.70 -11.75 3.02
CA ILE A 32 -16.11 -11.79 3.48
C ILE A 32 -16.25 -12.67 4.72
N VAL A 33 -15.64 -13.86 4.72
CA VAL A 33 -15.64 -14.79 5.86
C VAL A 33 -14.96 -14.15 7.08
N GLN A 34 -13.80 -13.51 6.89
CA GLN A 34 -13.12 -12.79 7.98
C GLN A 34 -14.01 -11.71 8.59
N TYR A 35 -14.72 -10.93 7.76
CA TYR A 35 -15.67 -9.93 8.24
C TYR A 35 -16.75 -10.55 9.14
N PHE A 36 -17.34 -11.68 8.74
CA PHE A 36 -18.34 -12.36 9.57
C PHE A 36 -17.76 -12.88 10.88
N ILE A 37 -16.55 -13.47 10.86
CA ILE A 37 -15.86 -13.93 12.07
C ILE A 37 -15.63 -12.76 13.02
N PHE A 38 -15.06 -11.64 12.55
CA PHE A 38 -14.83 -10.47 13.38
C PHE A 38 -16.13 -9.90 13.96
N LYS A 39 -17.18 -9.80 13.14
CA LYS A 39 -18.50 -9.37 13.59
C LYS A 39 -19.05 -10.26 14.70
N ASN A 40 -18.89 -11.58 14.57
CA ASN A 40 -19.36 -12.54 15.57
C ASN A 40 -18.55 -12.43 16.88
N ILE A 41 -17.22 -12.29 16.79
CA ILE A 41 -16.35 -12.10 17.96
C ILE A 41 -16.75 -10.82 18.71
N ILE A 42 -16.88 -9.69 18.01
CA ILE A 42 -17.24 -8.41 18.63
C ILE A 42 -18.61 -8.45 19.30
N ASN A 43 -19.59 -9.14 18.71
CA ASN A 43 -20.93 -9.24 19.29
C ASN A 43 -21.00 -10.15 20.52
N ASN A 44 -20.17 -11.19 20.57
CA ASN A 44 -20.20 -12.21 21.64
C ASN A 44 -19.23 -11.89 22.79
N ASP A 45 -18.18 -11.11 22.54
CA ASP A 45 -17.18 -10.77 23.54
C ASP A 45 -17.63 -9.56 24.38
N ILE A 46 -17.74 -9.79 25.69
CA ILE A 46 -18.23 -8.84 26.68
C ILE A 46 -17.26 -7.65 26.82
N HIS A 47 -15.96 -7.85 26.53
CA HIS A 47 -14.97 -6.76 26.57
C HIS A 47 -15.16 -5.73 25.46
N PHE A 48 -15.80 -6.09 24.35
CA PHE A 48 -16.13 -5.17 23.25
C PHE A 48 -17.54 -4.59 23.34
N LYS A 49 -18.36 -5.05 24.31
CA LYS A 49 -19.61 -4.38 24.67
C LYS A 49 -19.29 -3.10 25.43
N VAL A 50 -18.96 -2.06 24.69
CA VAL A 50 -18.89 -0.70 25.22
C VAL A 50 -20.25 -0.42 25.87
N VAL A 51 -20.26 -0.07 27.16
CA VAL A 51 -21.46 0.44 27.84
C VAL A 51 -21.99 1.55 26.94
N PRO A 52 -23.22 1.43 26.39
CA PRO A 52 -23.71 2.44 25.47
C PRO A 52 -23.74 3.76 26.23
N GLN A 53 -22.86 4.70 25.87
CA GLN A 53 -23.15 6.09 26.13
C GLN A 53 -24.52 6.33 25.53
N SER A 54 -25.43 6.89 26.33
CA SER A 54 -26.74 7.32 25.87
C SER A 54 -26.54 8.48 24.89
N ILE A 55 -26.26 8.14 23.63
CA ILE A 55 -26.27 9.07 22.50
C ILE A 55 -27.70 9.13 21.95
N SER A 56 -28.12 10.34 21.57
CA SER A 56 -29.44 10.57 20.97
C SER A 56 -29.59 9.78 19.66
N ASP A 57 -30.82 9.40 19.30
CA ASP A 57 -31.11 8.79 17.99
C ASP A 57 -30.69 9.71 16.82
N ASP A 58 -30.73 11.02 17.02
CA ASP A 58 -30.25 12.02 16.05
C ASP A 58 -28.72 11.98 15.89
N GLU A 59 -27.98 11.85 17.00
CA GLU A 59 -26.52 11.73 16.99
C GLU A 59 -26.08 10.41 16.34
N LYS A 60 -26.78 9.31 16.64
CA LYS A 60 -26.53 8.00 16.03
C LYS A 60 -26.76 8.02 14.52
N THR A 61 -27.83 8.69 14.08
CA THR A 61 -28.15 8.84 12.65
C THR A 61 -27.09 9.70 11.95
N THR A 62 -26.66 10.80 12.58
CA THR A 62 -25.61 11.68 12.08
C THR A 62 -24.28 10.93 11.94
N LEU A 63 -23.84 10.22 12.98
CA LEU A 63 -22.61 9.43 12.96
C LEU A 63 -22.65 8.34 11.87
N LYS A 64 -23.79 7.64 11.71
CA LYS A 64 -23.95 6.63 10.66
C LYS A 64 -23.84 7.23 9.27
N ASN A 65 -24.39 8.42 9.06
CA ASN A 65 -24.30 9.13 7.78
C ASN A 65 -22.86 9.58 7.49
N GLU A 66 -22.16 10.13 8.49
CA GLU A 66 -20.74 10.49 8.36
C GLU A 66 -19.86 9.29 8.03
N LEU A 67 -20.05 8.17 8.74
CA LEU A 67 -19.33 6.92 8.48
C LEU A 67 -19.60 6.41 7.07
N LYS A 68 -20.86 6.46 6.60
CA LYS A 68 -21.21 6.05 5.24
C LYS A 68 -20.49 6.90 4.19
N ILE A 69 -20.42 8.22 4.39
CA ILE A 69 -19.69 9.13 3.50
C ILE A 69 -18.19 8.81 3.52
N LYS A 70 -17.59 8.65 4.71
CA LYS A 70 -16.16 8.30 4.84
C LYS A 70 -15.82 6.98 4.16
N ILE A 71 -16.64 5.95 4.35
CA ILE A 71 -16.46 4.63 3.71
C ILE A 71 -16.56 4.77 2.19
N LYS A 72 -17.56 5.51 1.69
CA LYS A 72 -17.73 5.77 0.25
C LYS A 72 -16.50 6.49 -0.32
N ASN A 73 -16.02 7.54 0.34
CA ASN A 73 -14.86 8.31 -0.10
C ASN A 73 -13.60 7.43 -0.14
N MET A 74 -13.39 6.62 0.91
CA MET A 74 -12.27 5.66 0.95
C MET A 74 -12.35 4.63 -0.19
N PHE A 75 -13.55 4.14 -0.52
CA PHE A 75 -13.76 3.21 -1.63
C PHE A 75 -13.36 3.83 -2.97
N PHE A 76 -13.86 5.04 -3.28
CA PHE A 76 -13.49 5.74 -4.52
C PHE A 76 -12.00 6.11 -4.56
N HIS A 77 -11.41 6.51 -3.43
CA HIS A 77 -9.97 6.78 -3.35
C HIS A 77 -9.14 5.52 -3.66
N LYS A 78 -9.53 4.35 -3.15
CA LYS A 78 -8.84 3.09 -3.46
C LYS A 78 -8.98 2.70 -4.94
N ILE A 79 -10.18 2.83 -5.52
CA ILE A 79 -10.38 2.60 -6.96
C ILE A 79 -9.54 3.56 -7.79
N GLY A 80 -9.57 4.86 -7.46
CA GLY A 80 -8.77 5.88 -8.13
C GLY A 80 -7.27 5.54 -8.07
N GLY A 81 -6.78 5.12 -6.90
CA GLY A 81 -5.40 4.67 -6.76
C GLY A 81 -5.04 3.50 -7.67
N VAL A 82 -5.89 2.47 -7.73
CA VAL A 82 -5.67 1.32 -8.63
C VAL A 82 -5.69 1.76 -10.09
N LEU A 83 -6.65 2.59 -10.49
CA LEU A 83 -6.76 3.07 -11.87
C LEU A 83 -5.54 3.90 -12.26
N VAL A 84 -5.12 4.86 -11.44
CA VAL A 84 -3.95 5.71 -11.72
C VAL A 84 -2.69 4.87 -11.86
N LEU A 85 -2.46 3.91 -10.94
CA LEU A 85 -1.29 3.03 -10.99
C LEU A 85 -1.28 2.07 -12.18
N ASN A 86 -2.45 1.72 -12.74
CA ASN A 86 -2.57 0.82 -13.89
C ASN A 86 -2.77 1.55 -15.23
N THR A 87 -3.05 2.85 -15.21
CA THR A 87 -3.34 3.62 -16.44
C THR A 87 -2.13 3.60 -17.38
N ASP A 88 -0.92 3.76 -16.85
CA ASP A 88 0.30 3.73 -17.66
C ASP A 88 0.47 2.37 -18.37
N TYR A 89 0.20 1.26 -17.68
CA TYR A 89 0.21 -0.07 -18.28
C TYR A 89 -0.85 -0.23 -19.38
N LEU A 90 -2.05 0.32 -19.20
CA LEU A 90 -3.11 0.29 -20.22
C LEU A 90 -2.74 1.14 -21.43
N LEU A 91 -2.13 2.31 -21.23
CA LEU A 91 -1.67 3.18 -22.32
C LEU A 91 -0.56 2.50 -23.13
N VAL A 92 0.46 1.94 -22.45
CA VAL A 92 1.53 1.17 -23.10
C VAL A 92 0.95 0.00 -23.88
N SER A 93 0.01 -0.76 -23.29
CA SER A 93 -0.64 -1.88 -23.97
C SER A 93 -1.44 -1.45 -25.20
N LYS A 94 -2.10 -0.29 -25.15
CA LYS A 94 -2.98 0.19 -26.22
C LYS A 94 -2.19 0.76 -27.40
N PHE A 95 -1.11 1.49 -27.14
CA PHE A 95 -0.34 2.18 -28.17
C PHE A 95 0.85 1.37 -28.70
N LEU A 96 1.38 0.45 -27.89
CA LEU A 96 2.47 -0.44 -28.27
C LEU A 96 1.93 -1.88 -28.35
N ASN A 97 2.39 -2.77 -27.48
CA ASN A 97 1.90 -4.14 -27.39
C ASN A 97 2.23 -4.73 -26.01
N LEU A 98 1.82 -5.98 -25.77
CA LEU A 98 2.01 -6.68 -24.50
C LEU A 98 3.50 -6.91 -24.12
N SER A 99 4.41 -6.97 -25.11
CA SER A 99 5.85 -7.09 -24.85
C SER A 99 6.39 -5.85 -24.14
N TYR A 100 6.01 -4.66 -24.62
CA TYR A 100 6.40 -3.40 -23.98
C TYR A 100 5.81 -3.21 -22.59
N VAL A 101 4.61 -3.74 -22.34
CA VAL A 101 4.00 -3.77 -20.99
C VAL A 101 4.88 -4.57 -20.03
N THR A 102 5.45 -5.69 -20.49
CA THR A 102 6.32 -6.56 -19.70
C THR A 102 7.66 -5.87 -19.39
N ILE A 103 8.26 -5.23 -20.40
CA ILE A 103 9.48 -4.43 -20.23
C ILE A 103 9.23 -3.31 -19.21
N TYR A 104 8.20 -2.49 -19.44
CA TYR A 104 7.86 -1.38 -18.55
C TYR A 104 7.59 -1.85 -17.11
N GLY A 105 6.84 -2.95 -16.95
CA GLY A 105 6.61 -3.55 -15.64
C GLY A 105 7.88 -3.98 -14.92
N SER A 106 8.87 -4.50 -15.66
CA SER A 106 10.16 -4.88 -15.11
C SER A 106 10.90 -3.68 -14.54
N TYR A 107 10.94 -2.56 -15.26
CA TYR A 107 11.51 -1.30 -14.77
C TYR A 107 10.77 -0.78 -13.53
N MET A 108 9.45 -0.78 -13.58
CA MET A 108 8.62 -0.32 -12.46
C MET A 108 8.79 -1.18 -11.21
N MET A 109 9.03 -2.50 -11.33
CA MET A 109 9.32 -3.35 -10.19
C MET A 109 10.61 -2.92 -9.48
N VAL A 110 11.68 -2.62 -10.21
CA VAL A 110 12.93 -2.17 -9.59
C VAL A 110 12.74 -0.80 -8.92
N PHE A 111 12.05 0.13 -9.58
CA PHE A 111 11.71 1.44 -8.98
C PHE A 111 10.86 1.30 -7.71
N GLN A 112 9.91 0.37 -7.67
CA GLN A 112 9.09 0.12 -6.50
C GLN A 112 9.92 -0.38 -5.32
N VAL A 113 10.83 -1.33 -5.55
CA VAL A 113 11.71 -1.84 -4.48
C VAL A 113 12.55 -0.72 -3.88
N VAL A 114 13.19 0.11 -4.73
CA VAL A 114 13.97 1.26 -4.27
C VAL A 114 13.11 2.26 -3.49
N THR A 115 11.90 2.54 -3.97
CA THR A 115 10.95 3.45 -3.30
C THR A 115 10.53 2.93 -1.92
N VAL A 116 10.29 1.63 -1.80
CA VAL A 116 9.93 0.99 -0.51
C VAL A 116 11.10 1.04 0.47
N LEU A 117 12.33 0.80 0.00
CA LEU A 117 13.53 0.93 0.82
C LEU A 117 13.70 2.37 1.34
N MET A 118 13.52 3.37 0.47
CA MET A 118 13.60 4.77 0.87
C MET A 118 12.51 5.17 1.85
N SER A 119 11.28 4.74 1.59
CA SER A 119 10.16 4.99 2.49
C SER A 119 10.42 4.38 3.88
N SER A 120 11.00 3.17 3.92
CA SER A 120 11.37 2.50 5.18
C SER A 120 12.46 3.27 5.94
N PHE A 121 13.48 3.76 5.23
CA PHE A 121 14.54 4.59 5.81
C PHE A 121 14.00 5.90 6.39
N VAL A 122 13.18 6.62 5.62
CA VAL A 122 12.55 7.87 6.06
C VAL A 122 11.67 7.62 7.28
N ASN A 123 10.80 6.60 7.25
CA ASN A 123 9.91 6.28 8.36
C ASN A 123 10.67 5.96 9.66
N ALA A 124 11.83 5.28 9.58
CA ALA A 124 12.66 4.99 10.74
C ALA A 124 13.22 6.26 11.39
N ILE A 125 13.59 7.26 10.57
CA ILE A 125 14.12 8.54 11.05
C ILE A 125 12.99 9.41 11.62
N THR A 126 11.85 9.48 10.94
CA THR A 126 10.73 10.36 11.30
C THR A 126 10.28 10.18 12.74
N ALA A 127 10.22 8.94 13.25
CA ALA A 127 9.83 8.68 14.64
C ALA A 127 10.83 9.26 15.66
N SER A 128 12.13 9.08 15.40
CA SER A 128 13.20 9.59 16.28
C SER A 128 13.25 11.12 16.27
N VAL A 129 13.19 11.71 15.08
CA VAL A 129 13.21 13.17 14.90
C VAL A 129 11.96 13.80 15.47
N GLY A 130 10.78 13.22 15.23
CA GLY A 130 9.52 13.73 15.76
C GLY A 130 9.54 13.86 17.28
N ASN A 131 10.08 12.87 17.98
CA ASN A 131 10.23 12.92 19.44
C ASN A 131 11.24 14.00 19.89
N PHE A 132 12.33 14.20 19.15
CA PHE A 132 13.32 15.23 19.44
C PHE A 132 12.78 16.65 19.27
N LEU A 133 11.90 16.88 18.29
CA LEU A 133 11.36 18.20 17.95
C LEU A 133 10.34 18.75 18.96
N ILE A 134 9.75 17.91 19.83
CA ILE A 134 8.70 18.32 20.80
C ILE A 134 9.22 19.41 21.76
N ASN A 135 10.50 19.39 22.09
CA ASN A 135 11.11 20.29 23.07
C ASN A 135 11.89 21.46 22.43
N GLN A 136 11.83 21.62 21.10
CA GLN A 136 12.57 22.66 20.36
C GLN A 136 11.67 23.85 20.04
N ASN A 137 12.25 25.02 19.84
CA ASN A 137 11.50 26.19 19.35
C ASN A 137 11.29 26.15 17.82
N ASP A 138 10.37 26.97 17.30
CA ASP A 138 9.98 26.94 15.88
C ASP A 138 11.16 27.21 14.92
N ASP A 139 12.11 28.06 15.32
CA ASP A 139 13.30 28.40 14.54
C ASP A 139 14.27 27.20 14.43
N GLU A 140 14.48 26.49 15.54
CA GLU A 140 15.26 25.25 15.61
C GLU A 140 14.60 24.13 14.80
N VAL A 141 13.29 23.94 14.95
CA VAL A 141 12.51 22.97 14.16
C VAL A 141 12.68 23.24 12.67
N THR A 142 12.56 24.50 12.25
CA THR A 142 12.73 24.91 10.86
C THR A 142 14.16 24.67 10.36
N SER A 143 15.17 24.95 11.19
CA SER A 143 16.59 24.70 10.87
C SER A 143 16.86 23.20 10.67
N ILE A 144 16.38 22.37 11.60
CA ILE A 144 16.53 20.90 11.54
C ILE A 144 15.80 20.35 10.31
N ALA A 145 14.57 20.80 10.05
CA ALA A 145 13.81 20.38 8.87
C ALA A 145 14.54 20.71 7.56
N LYS A 146 15.18 21.89 7.46
CA LYS A 146 16.01 22.28 6.31
C LYS A 146 17.21 21.34 6.14
N GLN A 147 17.90 20.99 7.22
CA GLN A 147 19.02 20.05 7.18
C GLN A 147 18.59 18.66 6.69
N PHE A 148 17.49 18.11 7.23
CA PHE A 148 16.94 16.84 6.75
C PHE A 148 16.53 16.90 5.29
N ASN A 149 15.87 17.98 4.86
CA ASN A 149 15.48 18.17 3.48
C ASN A 149 16.71 18.19 2.54
N THR A 150 17.79 18.87 2.91
CA THR A 150 19.05 18.85 2.15
C THR A 150 19.63 17.44 2.04
N VAL A 151 19.66 16.69 3.14
CA VAL A 151 20.15 15.30 3.14
C VAL A 151 19.28 14.40 2.25
N PHE A 152 17.95 14.52 2.34
CA PHE A 152 17.03 13.74 1.52
C PHE A 152 17.10 14.07 0.04
N ILE A 153 17.29 15.34 -0.33
CA ILE A 153 17.52 15.74 -1.73
C ILE A 153 18.84 15.17 -2.25
N ALA A 154 19.91 15.23 -1.46
CA ALA A 154 21.20 14.64 -1.85
C ALA A 154 21.09 13.12 -2.02
N LEU A 155 20.43 12.43 -1.09
CA LEU A 155 20.18 10.99 -1.16
C LEU A 155 19.32 10.62 -2.38
N ALA A 156 18.22 11.35 -2.62
CA ALA A 156 17.35 11.13 -3.76
C ALA A 156 18.14 11.31 -5.08
N THR A 157 18.96 12.36 -5.17
CA THR A 157 19.79 12.61 -6.36
C THR A 157 20.78 11.48 -6.60
N PHE A 158 21.48 11.03 -5.54
CA PHE A 158 22.40 9.90 -5.61
C PHE A 158 21.71 8.64 -6.12
N ILE A 159 20.54 8.30 -5.57
CA ILE A 159 19.79 7.11 -5.96
C ILE A 159 19.29 7.23 -7.40
N SER A 160 18.72 8.37 -7.79
CA SER A 160 18.23 8.60 -9.15
C SER A 160 19.36 8.48 -10.18
N LEU A 161 20.57 8.97 -9.88
CA LEU A 161 21.72 8.83 -10.76
C LEU A 161 22.13 7.36 -10.93
N ASN A 162 22.26 6.64 -9.82
CA ASN A 162 22.58 5.21 -9.86
C ASN A 162 21.51 4.42 -10.60
N MET A 163 20.24 4.76 -10.38
CA MET A 163 19.13 4.11 -11.08
C MET A 163 19.21 4.34 -12.58
N TYR A 164 19.53 5.55 -13.02
CA TYR A 164 19.69 5.87 -14.44
C TYR A 164 20.80 5.04 -15.10
N PHE A 165 21.95 4.87 -14.45
CA PHE A 165 23.08 4.15 -15.02
C PHE A 165 22.98 2.62 -14.90
N LEU A 166 22.41 2.11 -13.80
CA LEU A 166 22.51 0.68 -13.45
C LEU A 166 21.24 -0.12 -13.75
N VAL A 167 20.08 0.52 -13.92
CA VAL A 167 18.80 -0.21 -14.06
C VAL A 167 18.79 -1.13 -15.28
N ASN A 168 19.37 -0.69 -16.40
CA ASN A 168 19.36 -1.47 -17.63
C ASN A 168 20.21 -2.75 -17.49
N ASP A 169 21.41 -2.61 -16.93
CA ASP A 169 22.31 -3.74 -16.68
C ASP A 169 21.69 -4.72 -15.66
N PHE A 170 21.04 -4.19 -14.62
CA PHE A 170 20.32 -5.00 -13.64
C PHE A 170 19.18 -5.79 -14.27
N ILE A 171 18.34 -5.14 -15.08
CA ILE A 171 17.19 -5.78 -15.73
C ILE A 171 17.67 -6.84 -16.72
N THR A 172 18.68 -6.52 -17.52
CA THR A 172 19.31 -7.46 -18.47
C THR A 172 19.86 -8.68 -17.75
N SER A 173 20.53 -8.50 -16.59
CA SER A 173 21.01 -9.62 -15.77
C SER A 173 19.89 -10.40 -15.09
N TRP A 174 18.76 -9.77 -14.76
CA TRP A 174 17.68 -10.39 -14.01
C TRP A 174 16.78 -11.24 -14.90
N ILE A 175 16.34 -10.69 -16.03
CA ILE A 175 15.34 -11.33 -16.90
C ILE A 175 15.97 -11.87 -18.19
N GLY A 176 17.17 -11.40 -18.56
CA GLY A 176 17.98 -11.90 -19.66
C GLY A 176 18.12 -10.92 -20.83
N GLU A 177 19.10 -11.18 -21.71
CA GLU A 177 19.42 -10.33 -22.88
C GLU A 177 18.28 -10.19 -23.90
N LYS A 178 17.27 -11.07 -23.84
CA LYS A 178 16.14 -11.12 -24.79
C LYS A 178 14.89 -10.38 -24.29
N PHE A 179 15.11 -9.20 -23.74
CA PHE A 179 14.09 -8.15 -23.87
C PHE A 179 14.05 -7.60 -25.29
#